data_AF-A0A7X2PJ34-F1
#
_entry.id   AF-A0A7X2PJ34-F1
#
_cell.length_a   1.000
_cell.length_b   1.000
_cell.length_c   1.000
_cell.angle_alpha   90.00
_cell.angle_beta   90.00
_cell.angle_gamma   90.00
#
_symmetry.space_group_name_H-M   'P 1'
#
loop_
_entity.id
_entity.type
_entity.pdbx_description
1 polymer ?
#
loop_
_entity_poly.entity_id
_entity_poly.type
_entity_poly.pdbx_seq_one_letter_code
_entity_poly.pdbx_strand_id
1 'polypeptide(L)'
;MKAQFIAEAAKQDSAFSEREYGLKNFLEFVKTAPEIAVQIRIGSDMLLAPATAGDLLSAYARPLPRLRRDFWRAFIEFAIAGTTRLYDASEDKIVVEQLPTTRKGIVIDPVSREMQIAWRKAFSGEQPESVKGPLLGSLEGAGTAIFNEFARRLRENPTVMHAWNRFLQKQITDHVAAWAAANEVPEERWCSGTSRSDDGPAKNRCRPKRTASVNALSCTTFWTTCQSKTGCNFVSRWSGC
;
A
#
# COMPACT_ATOMS: atom_id res chain seq x y z
N MET A 1 -12.68 28.91 12.93
CA MET A 1 -13.58 28.31 13.95
C MET A 1 -12.94 28.24 15.34
N LYS A 2 -11.83 27.53 15.63
CA LYS A 2 -11.14 27.63 16.95
C LYS A 2 -10.77 29.08 17.34
N ALA A 3 -10.36 29.89 16.36
CA ALA A 3 -10.11 31.32 16.56
C ALA A 3 -11.37 32.13 16.97
N GLN A 4 -12.57 31.72 16.54
CA GLN A 4 -13.82 32.38 16.94
C GLN A 4 -14.15 32.08 18.40
N PHE A 5 -14.03 30.81 18.82
CA PHE A 5 -14.19 30.44 20.24
C PHE A 5 -13.15 31.10 21.15
N ILE A 6 -11.90 31.22 20.69
CA ILE A 6 -10.85 31.97 21.42
C ILE A 6 -11.21 33.45 21.49
N ALA A 7 -11.73 34.04 20.42
CA ALA A 7 -12.15 35.44 20.39
C ALA A 7 -13.39 35.70 21.26
N GLU A 8 -14.34 34.77 21.34
CA GLU A 8 -15.51 34.86 22.23
C GLU A 8 -15.11 34.70 23.69
N ALA A 9 -14.24 33.74 24.01
CA ALA A 9 -13.69 33.57 25.35
C ALA A 9 -12.92 34.82 25.80
N ALA A 10 -12.12 35.41 24.90
CA ALA A 10 -11.39 36.65 25.15
C ALA A 10 -12.32 37.85 25.37
N LYS A 11 -13.48 37.92 24.71
CA LYS A 11 -14.51 38.96 25.00
C LYS A 11 -15.13 38.81 26.39
N GLN A 12 -15.05 37.62 26.98
CA GLN A 12 -15.57 37.31 28.31
C GLN A 12 -14.46 37.30 29.38
N ASP A 13 -13.24 37.78 29.05
CA ASP A 13 -12.05 37.72 29.93
C ASP A 13 -11.75 36.30 30.46
N SER A 14 -12.13 35.27 29.69
CA SER A 14 -11.88 33.86 30.03
C SER A 14 -10.87 33.22 29.08
N ALA A 15 -10.09 32.27 29.58
CA ALA A 15 -9.23 31.44 28.74
C ALA A 15 -10.06 30.32 28.12
N PHE A 16 -9.96 30.13 26.81
CA PHE A 16 -10.68 29.05 26.11
C PHE A 16 -10.37 27.68 26.74
N SER A 17 -11.40 27.03 27.27
CA SER A 17 -11.32 25.68 27.84
C SER A 17 -12.33 24.76 27.15
N GLU A 18 -11.85 23.71 26.49
CA GLU A 18 -12.69 22.72 25.79
C GLU A 18 -13.72 22.06 26.73
N ARG A 19 -13.38 21.95 28.03
CA ARG A 19 -14.25 21.38 29.06
C ARG A 19 -15.47 22.25 29.39
N GLU A 20 -15.36 23.57 29.28
CA GLU A 20 -16.47 24.49 29.58
C GLU A 20 -17.61 24.35 28.56
N TYR A 21 -17.26 23.94 27.34
CA TYR A 21 -18.23 23.62 26.29
C TYR A 21 -18.72 22.17 26.35
N GLY A 22 -18.41 21.43 27.42
CA GLY A 22 -18.81 20.03 27.59
C GLY A 22 -18.10 19.05 26.64
N LEU A 23 -17.05 19.48 25.94
CA LEU A 23 -16.34 18.67 24.96
C LEU A 23 -15.26 17.86 25.68
N LYS A 24 -15.32 16.54 25.54
CA LYS A 24 -14.39 15.61 26.21
C LYS A 24 -13.06 15.48 25.46
N ASN A 25 -13.06 15.74 24.16
CA ASN A 25 -11.89 15.62 23.30
C ASN A 25 -12.04 16.46 22.02
N PHE A 26 -10.93 16.64 21.31
CA PHE A 26 -10.87 17.35 20.02
C PHE A 26 -11.83 16.77 18.97
N LEU A 27 -12.08 15.46 18.98
CA LEU A 27 -12.99 14.84 18.01
C LEU A 27 -14.44 15.31 18.20
N GLU A 28 -14.90 15.44 19.44
CA GLU A 28 -16.21 16.03 19.75
C GLU A 28 -16.28 17.48 19.28
N PHE A 29 -15.21 18.26 19.48
CA PHE A 29 -15.11 19.63 18.97
C PHE A 29 -15.21 19.69 17.43
N VAL A 30 -14.52 18.84 16.69
CA VAL A 30 -14.62 18.88 15.23
C VAL A 30 -16.00 18.43 14.75
N LYS A 31 -16.65 17.51 15.46
CA LYS A 31 -18.02 17.08 15.15
C LYS A 31 -19.07 18.18 15.32
N THR A 32 -18.80 19.24 16.10
CA THR A 32 -19.71 20.40 16.18
C THR A 32 -19.61 21.33 14.96
N ALA A 33 -18.68 21.08 14.04
CA ALA A 33 -18.46 21.85 12.82
C ALA A 33 -19.18 21.22 11.62
N PRO A 34 -20.39 21.67 11.23
CA PRO A 34 -21.09 21.10 10.09
C PRO A 34 -20.32 21.29 8.77
N GLU A 35 -19.40 22.25 8.70
CA GLU A 35 -18.53 22.50 7.55
C GLU A 35 -17.33 21.55 7.44
N ILE A 36 -17.11 20.65 8.40
CA ILE A 36 -16.01 19.69 8.42
C ILE A 36 -16.57 18.27 8.45
N ALA A 37 -16.27 17.49 7.40
CA ALA A 37 -16.48 16.06 7.42
C ALA A 37 -15.32 15.38 8.15
N VAL A 38 -15.65 14.45 9.05
CA VAL A 38 -14.69 13.73 9.90
C VAL A 38 -14.80 12.25 9.63
N GLN A 39 -13.68 11.61 9.33
CA GLN A 39 -13.59 10.16 9.21
C GLN A 39 -12.60 9.58 10.22
N ILE A 40 -13.10 8.72 11.10
CA ILE A 40 -12.30 8.01 12.10
C ILE A 40 -11.92 6.65 11.53
N ARG A 41 -10.66 6.26 11.71
CA ARG A 41 -10.18 4.91 11.38
C ARG A 41 -9.70 4.23 12.64
N ILE A 42 -10.06 2.96 12.81
CA ILE A 42 -9.59 2.14 13.93
C ILE A 42 -8.07 1.99 13.79
N GLY A 43 -7.31 2.50 14.76
CA GLY A 43 -5.85 2.39 14.81
C GLY A 43 -5.05 3.41 13.98
N SER A 44 -5.66 4.49 13.49
CA SER A 44 -4.97 5.57 12.75
C SER A 44 -5.52 6.95 13.11
N ASP A 45 -4.78 8.00 12.77
CA ASP A 45 -5.22 9.40 12.85
C ASP A 45 -6.54 9.65 12.09
N MET A 46 -7.30 10.63 12.56
CA MET A 46 -8.56 11.08 11.94
C MET A 46 -8.29 11.82 10.63
N LEU A 47 -9.16 11.63 9.63
CA LEU A 47 -9.15 12.43 8.41
C LEU A 47 -10.20 13.53 8.50
N LEU A 48 -9.76 14.75 8.19
CA LEU A 48 -10.58 15.95 8.17
C LEU A 48 -10.58 16.53 6.76
N ALA A 49 -11.75 16.91 6.26
CA ALA A 49 -11.89 17.66 5.01
C ALA A 49 -13.14 18.55 5.09
N PRO A 50 -13.28 19.54 4.19
CA PRO A 50 -14.52 20.31 4.08
C PRO A 50 -15.73 19.40 3.87
N ALA A 51 -16.90 19.78 4.38
CA ALA A 51 -18.13 19.00 4.26
C ALA A 51 -18.52 18.70 2.80
N THR A 52 -18.17 19.59 1.86
CA THR A 52 -18.34 19.40 0.42
C THR A 52 -17.51 18.25 -0.15
N ALA A 53 -16.45 17.83 0.55
CA ALA A 53 -15.60 16.70 0.19
C ALA A 53 -15.94 15.43 1.00
N GLY A 54 -17.14 15.35 1.59
CA GLY A 54 -17.59 14.22 2.39
C GLY A 54 -17.55 12.88 1.65
N ASP A 55 -17.97 12.86 0.37
CA ASP A 55 -17.91 11.66 -0.47
C ASP A 55 -16.47 11.21 -0.77
N LEU A 56 -15.57 12.18 -0.89
CA LEU A 56 -14.16 11.94 -1.12
C LEU A 56 -13.52 11.32 0.15
N LEU A 57 -13.86 11.86 1.33
CA LEU A 57 -13.50 11.29 2.63
C LEU A 57 -14.05 9.88 2.84
N SER A 58 -15.30 9.63 2.46
CA SER A 58 -15.95 8.32 2.60
C SER A 58 -15.32 7.28 1.67
N ALA A 59 -14.88 7.68 0.48
CA ALA A 59 -14.09 6.84 -0.41
C ALA A 59 -12.75 6.43 0.24
N TYR A 60 -12.13 7.32 1.01
CA TYR A 60 -10.95 6.99 1.80
C TYR A 60 -11.27 6.18 3.07
N ALA A 61 -12.47 6.29 3.64
CA ALA A 61 -12.86 5.62 4.88
C ALA A 61 -12.74 4.10 4.82
N ARG A 62 -13.07 3.51 3.67
CA ARG A 62 -12.99 2.06 3.48
C ARG A 62 -11.52 1.67 3.34
N PRO A 63 -11.03 0.70 4.15
CA PRO A 63 -9.71 0.15 3.90
C PRO A 63 -9.71 -0.42 2.47
N LEU A 64 -8.67 -0.09 1.70
CA LEU A 64 -8.50 -0.62 0.35
C LEU A 64 -8.67 -2.15 0.40
N PRO A 65 -9.49 -2.74 -0.49
CA PRO A 65 -9.65 -4.18 -0.52
C PRO A 65 -8.26 -4.80 -0.67
N ARG A 66 -7.97 -5.78 0.18
CA ARG A 66 -6.66 -6.41 0.18
C ARG A 66 -6.62 -7.39 -0.99
N LEU A 67 -5.77 -7.12 -1.97
CA LEU A 67 -5.63 -7.99 -3.14
C LEU A 67 -5.12 -9.38 -2.77
N ARG A 68 -5.68 -10.43 -3.39
CA ARG A 68 -5.18 -11.81 -3.26
C ARG A 68 -3.75 -11.92 -3.80
N ARG A 69 -2.93 -12.75 -3.15
CA ARG A 69 -1.48 -12.80 -3.40
C ARG A 69 -1.11 -13.26 -4.81
N ASP A 70 -1.87 -14.21 -5.35
CA ASP A 70 -1.71 -14.70 -6.72
C ASP A 70 -2.05 -13.61 -7.74
N PHE A 71 -3.16 -12.90 -7.58
CA PHE A 71 -3.53 -11.73 -8.38
C PHE A 71 -2.44 -10.65 -8.33
N TRP A 72 -1.95 -10.33 -7.13
CA TRP A 72 -0.84 -9.38 -6.99
C TRP A 72 0.37 -9.76 -7.85
N ARG A 73 0.80 -11.02 -7.79
CA ARG A 73 1.95 -11.51 -8.56
C ARG A 73 1.69 -11.49 -10.05
N ALA A 74 0.52 -11.96 -10.48
CA ALA A 74 0.17 -12.05 -11.88
C ALA A 74 0.18 -10.71 -12.61
N PHE A 75 -0.19 -9.63 -11.91
CA PHE A 75 -0.22 -8.28 -12.46
C PHE A 75 1.10 -7.51 -12.30
N ILE A 76 1.86 -7.72 -11.22
CA ILE A 76 3.09 -6.94 -10.98
C ILE A 76 4.32 -7.50 -11.71
N GLU A 77 4.37 -8.82 -11.93
CA GLU A 77 5.50 -9.48 -12.58
C GLU A 77 5.47 -9.19 -14.09
N PHE A 78 6.62 -8.92 -14.70
CA PHE A 78 6.67 -8.65 -16.15
C PHE A 78 6.25 -9.89 -16.96
N ALA A 79 5.68 -9.65 -18.14
CA ALA A 79 5.38 -10.72 -19.09
C ALA A 79 6.68 -11.41 -19.52
N ILE A 80 6.67 -12.74 -19.54
CA ILE A 80 7.79 -13.56 -20.03
C ILE A 80 7.44 -13.99 -21.45
N ALA A 81 8.35 -13.73 -22.40
CA ALA A 81 8.17 -14.09 -23.79
C ALA A 81 7.84 -15.59 -23.93
N GLY A 82 6.82 -15.91 -24.73
CA GLY A 82 6.35 -17.28 -24.95
C GLY A 82 5.36 -17.80 -23.90
N THR A 83 5.08 -17.05 -22.83
CA THR A 83 4.08 -17.45 -21.81
C THR A 83 2.88 -16.52 -21.77
N THR A 84 1.74 -17.06 -21.35
CA THR A 84 0.53 -16.30 -21.02
C THR A 84 0.04 -16.65 -19.62
N ARG A 85 -0.56 -15.67 -18.94
CA ARG A 85 -1.19 -15.86 -17.61
C ARG A 85 -2.69 -15.91 -17.81
N LEU A 86 -3.32 -16.94 -17.28
CA LEU A 86 -4.76 -17.16 -17.40
C LEU A 86 -5.36 -17.30 -16.00
N TYR A 87 -6.48 -16.63 -15.78
CA TYR A 87 -7.35 -16.88 -14.65
C TYR A 87 -8.38 -17.94 -15.02
N ASP A 88 -8.37 -19.06 -14.31
CA ASP A 88 -9.35 -20.13 -14.43
C ASP A 88 -10.45 -19.93 -13.38
N ALA A 89 -11.62 -19.48 -13.82
CA ALA A 89 -12.76 -19.22 -12.95
C ALA A 89 -13.35 -20.49 -12.30
N SER A 90 -13.12 -21.67 -12.89
CA SER A 90 -13.63 -22.94 -12.37
C SER A 90 -12.82 -23.41 -11.15
N GLU A 91 -11.50 -23.29 -11.22
CA GLU A 91 -10.58 -23.64 -10.13
C GLU A 91 -10.28 -22.47 -9.18
N ASP A 92 -10.66 -21.25 -9.57
CA ASP A 92 -10.30 -20.01 -8.87
C ASP A 92 -8.78 -19.82 -8.72
N LYS A 93 -8.04 -20.05 -9.80
CA LYS A 93 -6.57 -20.03 -9.79
C LYS A 93 -6.01 -19.32 -11.00
N ILE A 94 -4.81 -18.78 -10.82
CA ILE A 94 -4.01 -18.24 -11.90
C ILE A 94 -2.99 -19.30 -12.34
N VAL A 95 -2.99 -19.61 -13.63
CA VAL A 95 -2.09 -20.56 -14.27
C VAL A 95 -1.24 -19.83 -15.31
N VAL A 96 0.01 -20.29 -15.44
CA VAL A 96 0.96 -19.79 -16.43
C VAL A 96 1.19 -20.89 -17.45
N GLU A 97 0.90 -20.62 -18.72
CA GLU A 97 1.02 -21.58 -19.81
C GLU A 97 1.96 -21.07 -20.91
N GLN A 98 2.59 -22.01 -21.64
CA GLN A 98 3.36 -21.70 -22.83
C GLN A 98 2.40 -21.54 -24.02
N LEU A 99 2.71 -20.59 -24.91
CA LEU A 99 1.94 -20.38 -26.14
C LEU A 99 2.27 -21.49 -27.18
N PRO A 100 1.26 -22.00 -27.91
CA PRO A 100 -0.16 -21.69 -27.83
C PRO A 100 -0.85 -22.37 -26.64
N THR A 101 -1.69 -21.63 -25.92
CA THR A 101 -2.48 -22.14 -24.80
C THR A 101 -3.59 -23.08 -25.28
N THR A 102 -3.80 -24.18 -24.57
CA THR A 102 -4.94 -25.09 -24.82
C THR A 102 -6.05 -24.92 -23.78
N ARG A 103 -5.72 -24.35 -22.62
CA ARG A 103 -6.65 -24.21 -21.50
C ARG A 103 -7.60 -23.03 -21.71
N LYS A 104 -8.85 -23.22 -21.26
CA LYS A 104 -9.85 -22.15 -21.22
C LYS A 104 -9.60 -21.30 -19.97
N GLY A 105 -9.46 -20.00 -20.15
CA GLY A 105 -9.27 -19.06 -19.05
C GLY A 105 -9.30 -17.62 -19.54
N ILE A 106 -9.44 -16.69 -18.60
CA ILE A 106 -9.43 -15.26 -18.86
C ILE A 106 -7.98 -14.80 -18.90
N VAL A 107 -7.55 -14.19 -20.00
CA VAL A 107 -6.19 -13.68 -20.13
C VAL A 107 -5.96 -12.53 -19.16
N ILE A 108 -4.90 -12.63 -18.37
CA ILE A 108 -4.42 -11.56 -17.50
C ILE A 108 -3.37 -10.78 -18.28
N ASP A 109 -3.61 -9.49 -18.47
CA ASP A 109 -2.62 -8.55 -19.01
C ASP A 109 -1.81 -7.95 -17.85
N PRO A 110 -0.51 -8.30 -17.70
CA PRO A 110 0.31 -7.75 -16.63
C PRO A 110 0.54 -6.25 -16.82
N VAL A 111 0.77 -5.54 -15.72
CA VAL A 111 1.08 -4.11 -15.78
C VAL A 111 2.37 -3.91 -16.58
N SER A 112 2.26 -3.19 -17.69
CA SER A 112 3.39 -2.92 -18.59
C SER A 112 4.52 -2.20 -17.86
N ARG A 113 5.73 -2.36 -18.40
CA ARG A 113 6.93 -1.72 -17.83
C ARG A 113 6.80 -0.19 -17.84
N GLU A 114 6.23 0.33 -18.91
CA GLU A 114 6.01 1.76 -19.14
C GLU A 114 5.04 2.32 -18.11
N MET A 115 3.95 1.60 -17.82
CA MET A 115 2.98 1.97 -16.79
C MET A 115 3.61 1.97 -15.39
N GLN A 116 4.40 0.94 -15.07
CA GLN A 116 5.13 0.86 -13.81
C GLN A 116 6.16 2.00 -13.63
N ILE A 117 6.77 2.49 -14.72
CA ILE A 117 7.65 3.66 -14.70
C ILE A 117 6.83 4.95 -14.52
N ALA A 118 5.69 5.08 -15.21
CA ALA A 118 4.80 6.24 -15.08
C ALA A 118 4.31 6.39 -13.63
N TRP A 119 3.91 5.30 -12.98
CA TRP A 119 3.53 5.29 -11.56
C TRP A 119 4.66 5.77 -10.64
N ARG A 120 5.91 5.36 -10.91
CA ARG A 120 7.07 5.81 -10.12
C ARG A 120 7.36 7.29 -10.34
N LYS A 121 7.22 7.79 -11.57
CA LYS A 121 7.37 9.22 -11.88
C LYS A 121 6.30 10.05 -11.19
N ALA A 122 5.04 9.63 -11.27
CA ALA A 122 3.91 10.30 -10.60
C ALA A 122 4.14 10.36 -9.08
N PHE A 123 4.44 9.23 -8.45
CA PHE A 123 4.72 9.17 -7.01
C PHE A 123 5.88 10.07 -6.61
N SER A 124 6.98 10.05 -7.39
CA SER A 124 8.17 10.87 -7.10
C SER A 124 7.88 12.37 -7.23
N GLY A 125 7.02 12.76 -8.17
CA GLY A 125 6.61 14.15 -8.39
C GLY A 125 5.85 14.76 -7.21
N GLU A 126 5.15 13.94 -6.43
CA GLU A 126 4.40 14.35 -5.22
C GLU A 126 5.27 14.39 -3.96
N GLN A 127 6.52 13.92 -4.01
CA GLN A 127 7.40 13.91 -2.84
C GLN A 127 8.01 15.29 -2.55
N PRO A 128 8.43 15.56 -1.30
CA PRO A 128 9.21 16.75 -0.96
C PRO A 128 10.48 16.87 -1.80
N GLU A 129 10.91 18.09 -2.08
CA GLU A 129 12.03 18.39 -3.00
C GLU A 129 13.34 17.71 -2.57
N SER A 130 13.55 17.49 -1.27
CA SER A 130 14.72 16.78 -0.74
C SER A 130 14.83 15.32 -1.18
N VAL A 131 13.71 14.66 -1.49
CA VAL A 131 13.67 13.24 -1.89
C VAL A 131 13.31 13.08 -3.38
N LYS A 132 12.55 14.02 -3.94
CA LYS A 132 12.09 14.01 -5.33
C LYS A 132 13.21 13.93 -6.35
N GLY A 133 14.23 14.78 -6.24
CA GLY A 133 15.37 14.80 -7.17
C GLY A 133 16.09 13.44 -7.25
N PRO A 134 16.54 12.86 -6.12
CA PRO A 134 17.14 11.53 -6.09
C PRO A 134 16.25 10.40 -6.65
N LEU A 135 14.93 10.45 -6.38
CA LEU A 135 13.99 9.46 -6.91
C LEU A 135 13.82 9.58 -8.42
N LEU A 136 13.61 10.78 -8.95
CA LEU A 136 13.47 11.00 -10.38
C LEU A 136 14.76 10.66 -11.14
N GLY A 137 15.92 11.05 -10.62
CA GLY A 137 17.22 10.70 -11.20
C GLY A 137 17.45 9.18 -11.26
N SER A 138 16.92 8.41 -10.31
CA SER A 138 17.01 6.94 -10.37
C SER A 138 16.21 6.31 -11.53
N LEU A 139 15.28 7.07 -12.13
CA LEU A 139 14.43 6.63 -13.23
C LEU A 139 15.01 6.95 -14.62
N GLU A 140 16.16 7.62 -14.70
CA GLU A 140 16.82 8.00 -15.96
C GLU A 140 17.71 6.88 -16.54
N GLY A 141 17.95 5.81 -15.78
CA GLY A 141 18.75 4.67 -16.23
C GLY A 141 18.10 3.84 -17.34
N ALA A 142 18.81 2.79 -17.78
CA ALA A 142 18.30 1.81 -18.75
C ALA A 142 18.01 0.44 -18.11
N GLY A 143 17.11 -0.32 -18.73
CA GLY A 143 16.84 -1.72 -18.35
C GLY A 143 16.21 -1.92 -16.96
N THR A 144 16.46 -3.08 -16.37
CA THR A 144 15.90 -3.50 -15.07
C THR A 144 16.57 -2.80 -13.88
N ALA A 145 17.75 -2.22 -14.08
CA ALA A 145 18.50 -1.49 -13.05
C ALA A 145 17.71 -0.29 -12.48
N ILE A 146 16.86 0.34 -13.30
CA ILE A 146 15.97 1.43 -12.90
C ILE A 146 15.14 1.07 -11.65
N PHE A 147 14.56 -0.13 -11.63
CA PHE A 147 13.70 -0.56 -10.54
C PHE A 147 14.49 -0.82 -9.25
N ASN A 148 15.70 -1.35 -9.39
CA ASN A 148 16.58 -1.65 -8.26
C ASN A 148 17.12 -0.37 -7.62
N GLU A 149 17.55 0.60 -8.45
CA GLU A 149 18.03 1.90 -7.96
C GLU A 149 16.91 2.69 -7.28
N PHE A 150 15.71 2.72 -7.87
CA PHE A 150 14.54 3.33 -7.24
C PHE A 150 14.23 2.68 -5.88
N ALA A 151 14.22 1.35 -5.80
CA ALA A 151 14.01 0.63 -4.55
C ALA A 151 15.15 0.85 -3.53
N ARG A 152 16.37 1.12 -3.97
CA ARG A 152 17.49 1.51 -3.11
C ARG A 152 17.24 2.89 -2.50
N ARG A 153 16.85 3.88 -3.31
CA ARG A 153 16.52 5.24 -2.85
C ARG A 153 15.34 5.27 -1.87
N LEU A 154 14.32 4.45 -2.10
CA LEU A 154 13.20 4.33 -1.16
C LEU A 154 13.64 3.83 0.22
N ARG A 155 14.58 2.90 0.29
CA ARG A 155 15.08 2.35 1.58
C ARG A 155 15.86 3.37 2.41
N GLU A 156 16.38 4.42 1.79
CA GLU A 156 17.03 5.53 2.50
C GLU A 156 16.02 6.32 3.37
N ASN A 157 14.71 6.25 3.04
CA ASN A 157 13.64 6.95 3.75
C ASN A 157 12.43 6.02 4.04
N PRO A 158 12.36 5.38 5.23
CA PRO A 158 11.30 4.43 5.57
C PRO A 158 9.87 4.98 5.41
N THR A 159 9.64 6.25 5.77
CA THR A 159 8.34 6.91 5.61
C THR A 159 7.89 6.97 4.14
N VAL A 160 8.82 7.30 3.23
CA VAL A 160 8.56 7.34 1.78
C VAL A 160 8.35 5.93 1.24
N MET A 161 9.10 4.94 1.72
CA MET A 161 8.87 3.53 1.37
C MET A 161 7.46 3.05 1.77
N HIS A 162 6.97 3.42 2.95
CA HIS A 162 5.61 3.10 3.38
C HIS A 162 4.55 3.82 2.53
N ALA A 163 4.78 5.08 2.17
CA ALA A 163 3.92 5.82 1.26
C ALA A 163 3.87 5.17 -0.13
N TRP A 164 5.03 4.79 -0.67
CA TRP A 164 5.15 4.07 -1.95
C TRP A 164 4.39 2.76 -1.94
N ASN A 165 4.53 1.94 -0.90
CA ASN A 165 3.82 0.66 -0.82
C ASN A 165 2.30 0.85 -0.82
N ARG A 166 1.78 1.88 -0.14
CA ARG A 166 0.34 2.22 -0.15
C ARG A 166 -0.11 2.71 -1.53
N PHE A 167 0.67 3.60 -2.14
CA PHE A 167 0.39 4.11 -3.49
C PHE A 167 0.37 2.97 -4.52
N LEU A 168 1.40 2.14 -4.56
CA LEU A 168 1.51 1.01 -5.47
C LEU A 168 0.39 0.00 -5.24
N GLN A 169 0.06 -0.29 -3.98
CA GLN A 169 -1.07 -1.16 -3.66
C GLN A 169 -2.37 -0.62 -4.24
N LYS A 170 -2.64 0.68 -4.07
CA LYS A 170 -3.82 1.32 -4.66
C LYS A 170 -3.82 1.17 -6.19
N GLN A 171 -2.73 1.55 -6.87
CA GLN A 171 -2.64 1.48 -8.33
C GLN A 171 -2.89 0.06 -8.88
N ILE A 172 -2.29 -0.96 -8.26
CA ILE A 172 -2.49 -2.36 -8.67
C ILE A 172 -3.92 -2.80 -8.38
N THR A 173 -4.48 -2.45 -7.22
CA THR A 173 -5.86 -2.81 -6.86
C THR A 173 -6.86 -2.19 -7.84
N ASP A 174 -6.69 -0.91 -8.18
CA ASP A 174 -7.54 -0.22 -9.16
C ASP A 174 -7.42 -0.86 -10.55
N HIS A 175 -6.21 -1.24 -10.96
CA HIS A 175 -5.97 -1.91 -12.24
C HIS A 175 -6.61 -3.31 -12.30
N VAL A 176 -6.49 -4.11 -11.23
CA VAL A 176 -7.13 -5.42 -11.12
C VAL A 176 -8.66 -5.28 -11.10
N ALA A 177 -9.19 -4.28 -10.38
CA ALA A 177 -10.62 -4.02 -10.34
C ALA A 177 -11.18 -3.67 -11.73
N ALA A 178 -10.45 -2.84 -12.50
CA ALA A 178 -10.83 -2.51 -13.87
C ALA A 178 -10.80 -3.74 -14.80
N TRP A 179 -9.75 -4.56 -14.71
CA TRP A 179 -9.67 -5.82 -15.46
C TRP A 179 -10.80 -6.79 -15.05
N ALA A 180 -11.08 -6.92 -13.77
CA ALA A 180 -12.10 -7.82 -13.26
C ALA A 180 -13.49 -7.39 -13.71
N ALA A 181 -13.79 -6.09 -13.67
CA ALA A 181 -15.04 -5.53 -14.18
C ALA A 181 -15.21 -5.79 -15.69
N ALA A 182 -14.13 -5.63 -16.49
CA ALA A 182 -14.16 -5.89 -17.92
C ALA A 182 -14.36 -7.38 -18.28
N ASN A 183 -14.05 -8.30 -17.37
CA ASN A 183 -14.14 -9.75 -17.58
C ASN A 183 -15.20 -10.42 -16.69
N GLU A 184 -16.09 -9.64 -16.07
CA GLU A 184 -17.17 -10.11 -15.20
C GLU A 184 -16.69 -11.00 -14.04
N VAL A 185 -15.48 -10.76 -13.52
CA VAL A 185 -14.93 -11.48 -12.36
C VAL A 185 -15.40 -10.79 -11.08
N PRO A 186 -16.17 -11.48 -10.21
CA PRO A 186 -16.73 -10.87 -9.02
C PRO A 186 -15.64 -10.52 -7.98
N GLU A 187 -15.89 -9.47 -7.19
CA GLU A 187 -14.91 -8.88 -6.25
C GLU A 187 -14.37 -9.91 -5.24
N GLU A 188 -15.22 -10.83 -4.78
CA GLU A 188 -14.90 -11.85 -3.79
C GLU A 188 -13.81 -12.82 -4.28
N ARG A 189 -13.58 -12.92 -5.60
CA ARG A 189 -12.58 -13.82 -6.18
C ARG A 189 -11.18 -13.24 -6.11
N TRP A 190 -11.01 -11.97 -6.43
CA TRP A 190 -9.68 -11.34 -6.49
C TRP A 190 -9.31 -10.58 -5.21
N CYS A 191 -10.28 -10.32 -4.33
CA CYS A 191 -10.05 -9.81 -2.98
C CYS A 191 -9.74 -10.94 -1.99
N SER A 192 -8.75 -10.74 -1.11
CA SER A 192 -8.42 -11.67 -0.01
C SER A 192 -9.35 -11.56 1.21
N GLY A 193 -10.56 -11.05 1.00
CA GLY A 193 -11.49 -10.63 2.05
C GLY A 193 -11.10 -9.30 2.70
N THR A 194 -12.09 -8.54 3.14
CA THR A 194 -11.87 -7.41 4.03
C THR A 194 -11.24 -7.95 5.31
N SER A 195 -10.09 -7.38 5.66
CA SER A 195 -9.35 -7.66 6.90
C SER A 195 -10.31 -7.92 8.04
N ARG A 196 -10.23 -9.13 8.62
CA ARG A 196 -10.88 -9.59 9.85
C ARG A 196 -11.68 -8.48 10.55
N SER A 197 -12.96 -8.37 10.23
CA SER A 197 -13.91 -7.86 11.21
C SER A 197 -14.03 -8.96 12.26
N ASP A 198 -13.01 -9.01 13.13
CA ASP A 198 -12.89 -9.92 14.27
C ASP A 198 -13.81 -9.45 15.40
N ASP A 199 -15.09 -9.23 15.09
CA ASP A 199 -16.16 -9.15 16.07
C ASP A 199 -16.77 -10.56 16.29
N GLY A 200 -15.95 -11.59 16.13
CA GLY A 200 -16.24 -12.89 16.70
C GLY A 200 -16.14 -12.77 18.23
N PRO A 201 -17.19 -13.11 18.99
CA PRO A 201 -17.15 -12.97 20.45
C PRO A 201 -15.95 -13.73 20.98
N ALA A 202 -15.08 -13.01 21.69
CA ALA A 202 -13.86 -13.50 22.31
C ALA A 202 -14.13 -14.81 23.04
N LYS A 203 -13.94 -15.94 22.34
CA LYS A 203 -14.06 -17.27 22.94
C LYS A 203 -12.79 -17.45 23.74
N ASN A 204 -12.88 -17.13 25.03
CA ASN A 204 -11.93 -17.41 26.10
C ASN A 204 -11.21 -18.75 25.87
N ARG A 205 -10.11 -18.75 25.14
CA ARG A 205 -9.17 -19.87 25.13
C ARG A 205 -8.19 -19.61 26.26
N CYS A 206 -8.56 -20.10 27.44
CA CYS A 206 -7.63 -20.40 28.52
C CYS A 206 -6.37 -21.05 27.92
N ARG A 207 -5.24 -20.37 28.07
CA ARG A 207 -3.92 -20.97 27.84
C ARG A 207 -3.69 -22.04 28.92
N PRO A 208 -3.37 -23.30 28.57
CA PRO A 208 -2.72 -24.18 29.52
C PRO A 208 -1.30 -23.68 29.77
N LYS A 209 -0.93 -23.56 31.06
CA LYS A 209 0.43 -23.24 31.51
C LYS A 209 1.37 -24.34 31.02
N ARG A 210 2.26 -24.02 30.09
CA ARG A 210 3.37 -24.90 29.70
C ARG A 210 4.63 -24.43 30.43
N THR A 211 5.11 -25.29 31.30
CA THR A 211 6.38 -25.21 32.02
C THR A 211 7.56 -25.20 31.04
N ALA A 212 8.63 -24.54 31.49
CA ALA A 212 9.82 -24.20 30.75
C ALA A 212 10.51 -25.37 30.03
N SER A 213 11.01 -25.11 28.83
CA SER A 213 12.23 -25.73 28.32
C SER A 213 12.85 -24.82 27.24
N VAL A 214 14.16 -24.63 27.41
CA VAL A 214 15.05 -23.71 26.72
C VAL A 214 15.31 -24.19 25.28
N ASN A 215 15.16 -23.31 24.30
CA ASN A 215 16.15 -23.11 23.22
C ASN A 215 15.72 -21.92 22.33
N ALA A 216 16.52 -20.87 22.39
CA ALA A 216 16.39 -19.67 21.58
C ALA A 216 16.95 -19.93 20.18
N LEU A 217 16.10 -19.82 19.16
CA LEU A 217 16.52 -19.58 17.78
C LEU A 217 15.59 -18.54 17.16
N SER A 218 16.20 -17.38 16.88
CA SER A 218 15.65 -16.20 16.23
C SER A 218 15.09 -16.55 14.85
N CYS A 219 13.81 -16.24 14.60
CA CYS A 219 13.23 -16.28 13.26
C CYS A 219 13.08 -14.84 12.75
N THR A 220 14.17 -14.34 12.17
CA THR A 220 14.23 -13.03 11.51
C THR A 220 13.85 -13.20 10.04
N THR A 221 12.80 -12.49 9.64
CA THR A 221 12.48 -11.95 8.30
C THR A 221 13.28 -12.49 7.12
N PHE A 222 12.68 -13.39 6.33
CA PHE A 222 13.25 -13.90 5.08
C PHE A 222 12.58 -13.24 3.86
N TRP A 223 13.14 -12.12 3.41
CA TRP A 223 13.07 -11.70 2.01
C TRP A 223 14.50 -11.38 1.56
N THR A 224 14.86 -11.90 0.39
CA THR A 224 16.14 -11.77 -0.34
C THR A 224 17.18 -12.85 -0.07
N THR A 225 17.35 -13.78 -1.02
CA THR A 225 18.63 -14.05 -1.71
C THR A 225 18.33 -14.91 -2.95
N CYS A 226 18.34 -14.29 -4.14
CA CYS A 226 18.55 -15.00 -5.39
C CYS A 226 20.03 -14.81 -5.72
N GLN A 227 20.86 -15.79 -5.35
CA GLN A 227 22.25 -15.87 -5.77
C GLN A 227 22.29 -16.35 -7.22
N SER A 228 22.55 -15.45 -8.18
CA SER A 228 23.02 -15.88 -9.49
C SER A 228 24.53 -16.17 -9.40
N LYS A 229 24.86 -17.46 -9.39
CA LYS A 229 26.18 -17.96 -9.77
C LYS A 229 26.34 -17.78 -11.28
N THR A 230 27.25 -16.89 -11.68
CA THR A 230 28.06 -16.85 -12.93
C THR A 230 28.81 -15.51 -12.82
N GLY A 231 30.10 -15.46 -12.50
CA GLY A 231 31.16 -15.98 -13.35
C GLY A 231 31.51 -14.94 -14.42
N CYS A 232 32.17 -13.83 -14.03
CA CYS A 232 32.92 -12.97 -14.94
C CYS A 232 34.06 -12.28 -14.19
N ASN A 233 35.29 -12.58 -14.61
CA ASN A 233 36.53 -11.98 -14.15
C ASN A 233 36.54 -10.48 -14.48
N PHE A 234 36.85 -9.63 -13.50
CA PHE A 234 37.43 -8.33 -13.78
C PHE A 234 38.62 -8.08 -12.86
N VAL A 235 39.80 -8.23 -13.46
CA VAL A 235 41.08 -7.80 -12.92
C VAL A 235 41.12 -6.29 -13.00
N SER A 236 41.42 -5.61 -11.89
CA SER A 236 41.89 -4.21 -11.93
C SER A 236 42.91 -3.99 -10.83
N ARG A 237 44.15 -4.07 -11.30
CA ARG A 237 45.41 -3.66 -10.70
C ARG A 237 45.33 -2.17 -10.35
N TRP A 238 45.55 -1.81 -9.09
CA TRP A 238 45.90 -0.44 -8.70
C TRP A 238 47.36 -0.43 -8.26
N SER A 239 48.17 0.32 -9.00
CA SER A 239 49.56 0.62 -8.71
C SER A 239 49.70 2.13 -8.71
N GLY A 240 50.35 2.65 -7.66
CA GLY A 240 51.27 3.77 -7.80
C GLY A 240 50.80 5.13 -7.27
N CYS A 241 51.42 5.48 -6.15
CA CYS A 241 51.79 6.82 -5.64
C CYS A 241 50.66 7.75 -5.16
#